data_AF-A0A1T5M2P6-F1
#
_entry.id   AF-A0A1T5M2P6-F1
#
_cell.length_a   1.000
_cell.length_b   1.000
_cell.length_c   1.000
_cell.angle_alpha   90.00
_cell.angle_beta   90.00
_cell.angle_gamma   90.00
#
_symmetry.space_group_name_H-M   'P 1'
#
loop_
_entity.id
_entity.type
_entity.pdbx_description
1 polymer ?
#
loop_
_entity_poly.entity_id
_entity_poly.type
_entity_poly.pdbx_seq_one_letter_code
_entity_poly.pdbx_strand_id
1 'polypeptide(L)'
;MATLSMSKKKLFTADYEIHASIKMLYPYIQTASGLAEWFAEDVRINNEDKSFTFFWDNEEHKAKQSAHRTNHFARFEFLPENEEDSKDPSYFELRLEFNELTQSVYLKVMDYSDFDDHKELQDLWGGLIEALRKTVGG
;
A
#
# COMPACT_ATOMS: atom_id res chain seq x y z
N MET A 1 29.34 9.29 22.49
CA MET A 1 27.90 9.61 22.52
C MET A 1 27.34 9.22 21.16
N ALA A 2 26.48 8.19 21.11
CA ALA A 2 25.77 7.84 19.88
C ALA A 2 24.57 8.78 19.77
N THR A 3 24.57 9.64 18.76
CA THR A 3 23.39 10.39 18.36
C THR A 3 22.32 9.38 17.95
N LEU A 4 21.19 9.36 18.66
CA LEU A 4 19.97 8.71 18.20
C LEU A 4 19.60 9.33 16.85
N SER A 5 19.69 8.56 15.76
CA SER A 5 19.04 8.94 14.50
C SER A 5 17.55 9.00 14.81
N MET A 6 16.95 10.19 14.78
CA MET A 6 15.49 10.28 14.70
C MET A 6 15.11 9.73 13.34
N SER A 7 14.25 8.71 13.30
CA SER A 7 13.76 8.19 12.03
C SER A 7 13.15 9.32 11.21
N LYS A 8 13.64 9.49 9.97
CA LYS A 8 13.07 10.46 9.02
C LYS A 8 11.67 10.05 8.56
N LYS A 9 11.34 8.76 8.67
CA LYS A 9 10.11 8.17 8.16
C LYS A 9 8.90 8.62 8.97
N LYS A 10 7.81 8.94 8.26
CA LYS A 10 6.55 9.39 8.83
C LYS A 10 5.41 8.55 8.27
N LEU A 11 4.38 8.38 9.08
CA LEU A 11 3.18 7.69 8.66
C LEU A 11 2.18 8.70 8.08
N PHE A 12 1.91 8.59 6.78
CA PHE A 12 0.76 9.19 6.12
C PHE A 12 -0.45 8.26 6.22
N THR A 13 -1.63 8.82 6.42
CA THR A 13 -2.89 8.08 6.42
C THR A 13 -3.98 8.84 5.70
N ALA A 14 -4.75 8.16 4.87
CA ALA A 14 -5.92 8.72 4.21
C ALA A 14 -7.00 7.64 4.00
N ASP A 15 -8.27 8.05 4.08
CA ASP A 15 -9.42 7.17 3.92
C ASP A 15 -10.19 7.58 2.65
N TYR A 16 -10.48 6.61 1.78
CA TYR A 16 -11.18 6.85 0.52
C TYR A 16 -12.41 5.98 0.42
N GLU A 17 -13.58 6.58 0.25
CA GLU A 17 -14.82 5.83 -0.02
C GLU A 17 -14.74 5.15 -1.39
N ILE A 18 -15.10 3.87 -1.46
CA ILE A 18 -15.14 3.09 -2.70
C ILE A 18 -16.50 2.42 -2.81
N HIS A 19 -17.17 2.60 -3.95
CA HIS A 19 -18.49 2.02 -4.24
C HIS A 19 -18.39 0.56 -4.70
N ALA A 20 -17.84 -0.29 -3.84
CA ALA A 20 -17.61 -1.70 -4.12
C ALA A 20 -17.69 -2.55 -2.83
N SER A 21 -18.04 -3.82 -2.96
CA SER A 21 -18.03 -4.73 -1.80
C SER A 21 -16.60 -5.07 -1.38
N ILE A 22 -16.37 -5.25 -0.07
CA ILE A 22 -15.08 -5.70 0.49
C ILE A 22 -14.56 -6.96 -0.21
N LYS A 23 -15.44 -7.94 -0.44
CA LYS A 23 -15.06 -9.21 -1.07
C LYS A 23 -14.53 -9.01 -2.50
N MET A 24 -15.07 -8.03 -3.22
CA MET A 24 -14.61 -7.68 -4.56
C MET A 24 -13.31 -6.87 -4.52
N LEU A 25 -13.16 -5.96 -3.54
CA LEU A 25 -11.95 -5.13 -3.40
C LEU A 25 -10.73 -5.89 -2.89
N TYR A 26 -10.92 -6.89 -2.04
CA TYR A 26 -9.80 -7.56 -1.36
C TYR A 26 -8.72 -8.12 -2.32
N PRO A 27 -9.08 -8.79 -3.43
CA PRO A 27 -8.09 -9.18 -4.45
C PRO A 27 -7.25 -8.00 -4.99
N TYR A 28 -7.86 -6.84 -5.25
CA TYR A 28 -7.17 -5.66 -5.80
C TYR A 28 -6.14 -5.05 -4.86
N ILE A 29 -6.24 -5.30 -3.55
CA ILE A 29 -5.29 -4.78 -2.57
C ILE A 29 -4.26 -5.81 -2.10
N GLN A 30 -4.41 -7.07 -2.48
CA GLN A 30 -3.62 -8.17 -1.92
C GLN A 30 -2.89 -9.00 -2.96
N THR A 31 -3.48 -9.26 -4.12
CA THR A 31 -2.82 -10.09 -5.14
C THR A 31 -1.93 -9.24 -6.03
N ALA A 32 -0.85 -9.84 -6.54
CA ALA A 32 0.05 -9.17 -7.47
C ALA A 32 -0.72 -8.67 -8.70
N SER A 33 -1.54 -9.53 -9.31
CA SER A 33 -2.38 -9.13 -10.44
C SER A 33 -3.32 -7.99 -10.10
N GLY A 34 -3.95 -8.00 -8.92
CA GLY A 34 -4.88 -6.95 -8.52
C GLY A 34 -4.20 -5.60 -8.27
N LEU A 35 -3.00 -5.62 -7.67
CA LEU A 35 -2.20 -4.42 -7.44
C LEU A 35 -1.67 -3.84 -8.77
N ALA A 36 -1.33 -4.68 -9.74
CA ALA A 36 -0.89 -4.22 -11.07
C ALA A 36 -1.99 -3.52 -11.89
N GLU A 37 -3.26 -3.64 -11.52
CA GLU A 37 -4.36 -2.97 -12.23
C GLU A 37 -4.50 -1.48 -11.88
N TRP A 38 -3.86 -0.98 -10.81
CA TRP A 38 -4.06 0.39 -10.34
C TRP A 38 -2.93 0.98 -9.50
N PHE A 39 -2.16 0.17 -8.78
CA PHE A 39 -1.19 0.62 -7.78
C PHE A 39 0.24 0.76 -8.35
N ALA A 40 0.61 -0.09 -9.31
CA ALA A 40 1.91 -0.10 -9.97
C ALA A 40 1.77 -0.50 -11.44
N GLU A 41 2.80 -0.28 -12.26
CA GLU A 41 2.78 -0.63 -13.68
C GLU A 41 2.80 -2.14 -13.91
N ASP A 42 3.56 -2.87 -13.09
CA ASP A 42 3.60 -4.32 -13.01
C ASP A 42 3.83 -4.71 -11.55
N VAL A 43 3.33 -5.88 -11.16
CA VAL A 43 3.62 -6.49 -9.86
C VAL A 43 3.84 -7.96 -10.07
N ARG A 44 5.02 -8.44 -9.68
CA ARG A 44 5.40 -9.84 -9.78
C ARG A 44 5.47 -10.47 -8.40
N ILE A 45 5.10 -11.74 -8.31
CA ILE A 45 5.25 -12.52 -7.09
C ILE A 45 6.27 -13.63 -7.32
N ASN A 46 7.25 -13.73 -6.43
CA ASN A 46 8.09 -14.91 -6.33
C ASN A 46 7.42 -15.89 -5.37
N ASN A 47 6.99 -17.05 -5.90
CA ASN A 47 6.26 -18.04 -5.11
C ASN A 47 7.14 -18.81 -4.11
N GLU A 48 8.46 -18.80 -4.28
CA GLU A 48 9.38 -19.52 -3.39
C GLU A 48 9.56 -18.80 -2.06
N ASP A 49 9.79 -17.49 -2.09
CA ASP A 49 10.00 -16.66 -0.90
C ASP A 49 8.78 -15.79 -0.55
N LYS A 50 7.71 -15.88 -1.35
CA LYS A 50 6.46 -15.10 -1.23
C LYS A 50 6.72 -13.59 -1.22
N SER A 51 7.78 -13.13 -1.89
CA SER A 51 8.07 -11.72 -2.09
C SER A 51 7.33 -11.16 -3.29
N PHE A 52 7.03 -9.86 -3.21
CA PHE A 52 6.44 -9.07 -4.27
C PHE A 52 7.54 -8.15 -4.84
N THR A 53 7.53 -7.95 -6.15
CA THR A 53 8.32 -6.91 -6.82
C THR A 53 7.35 -5.97 -7.50
N PHE A 54 7.33 -4.72 -7.05
CA PHE A 54 6.58 -3.62 -7.64
C PHE A 54 7.46 -2.90 -8.66
N PHE A 55 6.86 -2.51 -9.79
CA PHE A 55 7.53 -1.74 -10.82
C PHE A 55 6.88 -0.36 -10.95
N TRP A 56 7.64 0.70 -10.65
CA TRP A 56 7.24 2.09 -10.82
C TRP A 56 8.31 2.81 -11.63
N ASP A 57 7.96 3.50 -12.71
CA ASP A 57 8.91 4.25 -13.55
C ASP A 57 10.12 3.40 -14.05
N ASN A 58 9.90 2.09 -14.25
CA ASN A 58 10.92 1.06 -14.56
C ASN A 58 11.91 0.73 -13.43
N GLU A 59 11.68 1.18 -12.20
CA GLU A 59 12.45 0.79 -11.01
C GLU A 59 11.77 -0.38 -10.27
N GLU A 60 12.60 -1.28 -9.72
CA GLU A 60 12.14 -2.46 -8.99
C GLU A 60 12.14 -2.22 -7.49
N HIS A 61 10.99 -2.36 -6.85
CA HIS A 61 10.85 -2.27 -5.40
C HIS A 61 10.37 -3.60 -4.84
N LYS A 62 11.25 -4.29 -4.12
CA LYS A 62 10.94 -5.59 -3.53
C LYS A 62 10.32 -5.41 -2.15
N ALA A 63 9.28 -6.17 -1.86
CA ALA A 63 8.63 -6.16 -0.56
C ALA A 63 8.21 -7.57 -0.12
N LYS A 64 8.01 -7.74 1.18
CA LYS A 64 7.35 -8.90 1.76
C LYS A 64 5.96 -8.50 2.23
N GLN A 65 4.97 -9.37 1.99
CA GLN A 65 3.67 -9.21 2.62
C GLN A 65 3.80 -9.58 4.11
N SER A 66 4.09 -8.58 4.95
CA SER A 66 4.44 -8.78 6.37
C SER A 66 3.21 -9.09 7.25
N ALA A 67 2.03 -8.63 6.85
CA ALA A 67 0.78 -8.96 7.52
C ALA A 67 -0.40 -8.90 6.54
N HIS A 68 -1.40 -9.76 6.73
CA HIS A 68 -2.66 -9.64 6.03
C HIS A 68 -3.78 -10.34 6.79
N ARG A 69 -5.03 -9.96 6.49
CA ARG A 69 -6.21 -10.69 6.91
C ARG A 69 -7.23 -10.64 5.78
N THR A 70 -7.69 -11.81 5.34
CA THR A 70 -8.66 -11.97 4.25
C THR A 70 -9.87 -11.07 4.44
N ASN A 71 -10.22 -10.28 3.43
CA ASN A 71 -11.32 -9.31 3.44
C ASN A 71 -11.17 -8.19 4.50
N HIS A 72 -9.95 -7.91 4.96
CA HIS A 72 -9.70 -6.81 5.90
C HIS A 72 -8.52 -5.94 5.47
N PHE A 73 -7.31 -6.49 5.37
CA PHE A 73 -6.15 -5.69 5.01
C PHE A 73 -5.01 -6.53 4.44
N ALA A 74 -4.09 -5.87 3.74
CA ALA A 74 -2.79 -6.38 3.37
C ALA A 74 -1.71 -5.31 3.60
N ARG A 75 -0.59 -5.70 4.21
CA ARG A 75 0.57 -4.85 4.48
C ARG A 75 1.80 -5.41 3.78
N PHE A 76 2.53 -4.53 3.12
CA PHE A 76 3.74 -4.83 2.37
C PHE A 76 4.89 -3.98 2.92
N GLU A 77 5.93 -4.66 3.39
CA GLU A 77 7.13 -4.06 3.96
C GLU A 77 8.28 -4.20 2.96
N PHE A 78 8.87 -3.09 2.55
CA PHE A 78 9.92 -3.07 1.54
C PHE A 78 11.20 -3.70 2.08
N LEU A 79 11.91 -4.42 1.21
CA LEU A 79 13.22 -4.97 1.55
C LEU A 79 14.21 -3.82 1.76
N PRO A 80 15.09 -3.92 2.76
CA PRO A 80 16.02 -2.84 3.06
C PRO A 80 17.09 -2.71 1.98
N GLU A 81 17.39 -1.47 1.59
CA GLU A 81 18.50 -1.14 0.68
C GLU A 81 19.79 -0.83 1.44
N ASN A 82 19.69 -0.49 2.73
CA ASN A 82 20.80 -0.18 3.62
C ASN A 82 20.53 -0.65 5.08
N GLU A 83 21.51 -0.47 5.97
CA GLU A 83 21.40 -0.87 7.38
C GLU A 83 20.36 -0.09 8.19
N GLU A 84 20.06 1.15 7.79
CA GLU A 84 19.05 1.98 8.45
C GLU A 84 17.65 1.43 8.16
N ASP A 85 17.36 1.13 6.89
CA ASP A 85 16.11 0.48 6.48
C ASP A 85 15.92 -0.89 7.13
N SER A 86 17.00 -1.62 7.39
CA SER A 86 16.91 -2.93 8.05
C SER A 86 16.35 -2.84 9.47
N LYS A 87 16.46 -1.68 10.13
CA LYS A 87 15.96 -1.45 11.50
C LYS A 87 14.60 -0.74 11.52
N ASP A 88 14.29 0.00 10.46
CA ASP A 88 13.06 0.79 10.32
C ASP A 88 12.54 0.70 8.87
N PRO A 89 12.02 -0.46 8.44
CA PRO A 89 11.64 -0.67 7.05
C PRO A 89 10.38 0.14 6.69
N SER A 90 10.39 0.72 5.48
CA SER A 90 9.21 1.40 4.93
C SER A 90 8.12 0.37 4.61
N TYR A 91 6.86 0.76 4.71
CA TYR A 91 5.75 -0.12 4.37
C TYR A 91 4.54 0.66 3.88
N PHE A 92 3.66 -0.03 3.16
CA PHE A 92 2.29 0.42 2.98
C PHE A 92 1.29 -0.64 3.46
N GLU A 93 0.16 -0.20 4.00
CA GLU A 93 -0.99 -1.05 4.33
C GLU A 93 -2.24 -0.50 3.66
N LEU A 94 -2.97 -1.41 3.02
CA LEU A 94 -4.27 -1.17 2.42
C LEU A 94 -5.31 -1.91 3.25
N ARG A 95 -6.26 -1.17 3.82
CA ARG A 95 -7.27 -1.69 4.74
C ARG A 95 -8.68 -1.35 4.25
N LEU A 96 -9.55 -2.35 4.23
CA LEU A 96 -10.96 -2.22 3.91
C LEU A 96 -11.77 -2.06 5.20
N GLU A 97 -12.51 -0.97 5.31
CA GLU A 97 -13.36 -0.67 6.44
C GLU A 97 -14.80 -0.49 5.96
N PHE A 98 -15.77 -1.08 6.66
CA PHE A 98 -17.19 -0.89 6.38
C PHE A 98 -17.78 0.05 7.43
N ASN A 99 -18.41 1.12 6.98
CA ASN A 99 -19.16 2.02 7.83
C ASN A 99 -20.61 1.56 7.90
N GLU A 100 -21.02 1.05 9.06
CA GLU A 100 -22.38 0.52 9.26
C GLU A 100 -23.46 1.61 9.18
N LEU A 101 -23.15 2.86 9.52
CA LEU A 101 -24.12 3.96 9.51
C LEU A 101 -24.41 4.44 8.08
N THR A 102 -23.37 4.63 7.28
CA THR A 102 -23.51 5.12 5.90
C THR A 102 -23.67 3.99 4.89
N GLN A 103 -23.46 2.74 5.31
CA GLN A 103 -23.41 1.57 4.43
C GLN A 103 -22.32 1.69 3.34
N SER A 104 -21.25 2.43 3.63
CA SER A 104 -20.14 2.68 2.70
C SER A 104 -18.93 1.81 3.02
N VAL A 105 -18.15 1.46 1.99
CA VAL A 105 -16.84 0.82 2.14
C VAL A 105 -15.75 1.86 1.92
N TYR A 106 -14.73 1.85 2.77
CA TYR A 106 -13.56 2.70 2.68
C TYR A 106 -12.31 1.86 2.46
N LEU A 107 -11.43 2.34 1.59
CA LEU A 107 -10.04 1.93 1.52
C LEU A 107 -9.21 2.93 2.32
N LYS A 108 -8.73 2.49 3.48
CA LYS A 108 -7.77 3.19 4.31
C LYS A 108 -6.36 2.85 3.88
N VAL A 109 -5.59 3.89 3.60
CA VAL A 109 -4.17 3.83 3.24
C VAL A 109 -3.35 4.20 4.46
N MET A 110 -2.31 3.42 4.72
CA MET A 110 -1.23 3.76 5.64
C MET A 110 0.08 3.65 4.86
N ASP A 111 0.80 4.75 4.70
CA ASP A 111 2.07 4.83 3.97
C ASP A 111 3.14 5.32 4.95
N TYR A 112 4.04 4.43 5.32
CA TYR A 112 5.17 4.74 6.20
C TYR A 112 6.45 4.78 5.38
N SER A 113 6.91 5.98 5.09
CA SER A 113 8.05 6.26 4.22
C SER A 113 8.77 7.53 4.67
N ASP A 114 9.95 7.79 4.09
CA ASP A 114 10.74 9.00 4.31
C ASP A 114 10.27 10.20 3.48
N PHE A 115 9.17 10.02 2.73
CA PHE A 115 8.53 11.07 1.98
C PHE A 115 7.89 12.10 2.94
N ASP A 116 8.34 13.36 2.88
CA ASP A 116 7.99 14.38 3.87
C ASP A 116 6.88 15.35 3.43
N ASP A 117 6.56 15.40 2.13
CA ASP A 117 5.48 16.22 1.59
C ASP A 117 4.13 15.48 1.64
N HIS A 118 3.31 15.83 2.63
CA HIS A 118 1.98 15.26 2.79
C HIS A 118 1.02 15.60 1.65
N LYS A 119 1.20 16.75 1.00
CA LYS A 119 0.31 17.17 -0.09
C LYS A 119 0.60 16.35 -1.34
N GLU A 120 1.88 16.15 -1.66
CA GLU A 120 2.26 15.29 -2.79
C GLU A 120 1.81 13.83 -2.55
N LEU A 121 1.93 13.29 -1.33
CA LEU A 121 1.36 11.98 -0.99
C LEU A 121 -0.16 11.94 -1.16
N GLN A 122 -0.85 13.00 -0.73
CA GLN A 122 -2.30 13.10 -0.87
C GLN A 122 -2.73 13.12 -2.35
N ASP A 123 -2.01 13.85 -3.19
CA ASP A 123 -2.28 13.94 -4.64
C ASP A 123 -1.95 12.61 -5.34
N LEU A 124 -0.82 11.98 -4.99
CA LEU A 124 -0.41 10.66 -5.50
C LEU A 124 -1.46 9.59 -5.17
N TRP A 125 -1.78 9.42 -3.89
CA TRP A 125 -2.76 8.43 -3.47
C TRP A 125 -4.15 8.74 -4.02
N GLY A 126 -4.53 10.01 -4.14
CA GLY A 126 -5.76 10.40 -4.83
C GLY A 126 -5.81 9.88 -6.27
N GLY A 127 -4.73 10.03 -7.03
CA GLY A 127 -4.62 9.52 -8.40
C GLY A 127 -4.71 7.99 -8.49
N LEU A 128 -4.00 7.27 -7.61
CA LEU A 128 -4.04 5.80 -7.55
C LEU A 128 -5.45 5.29 -7.21
N ILE A 129 -6.12 5.93 -6.25
CA ILE A 129 -7.48 5.57 -5.85
C ILE A 129 -8.50 5.83 -6.97
N GLU A 130 -8.34 6.90 -7.74
CA GLU A 130 -9.15 7.13 -8.94
C GLU A 130 -8.94 6.05 -10.00
N ALA A 131 -7.71 5.54 -10.16
CA ALA A 131 -7.46 4.40 -11.03
C ALA A 131 -8.17 3.14 -10.51
N LEU A 132 -8.07 2.84 -9.22
CA LEU A 132 -8.77 1.71 -8.60
C LEU A 132 -10.29 1.80 -8.82
N ARG A 133 -10.90 2.97 -8.60
CA ARG A 133 -12.35 3.20 -8.83
C ARG A 133 -12.75 2.81 -10.25
N LYS A 134 -12.02 3.29 -11.25
CA LYS A 134 -12.26 2.95 -12.67
C LYS A 134 -12.12 1.45 -12.94
N THR A 135 -11.08 0.82 -12.38
CA THR A 135 -10.81 -0.61 -12.54
C THR A 135 -11.95 -1.47 -12.00
N VAL A 136 -12.55 -1.09 -10.86
CA VAL A 136 -13.61 -1.86 -10.22
C VAL A 136 -15.03 -1.50 -10.70
N GLY A 137 -15.15 -0.60 -11.69
CA GLY A 137 -16.42 -0.17 -12.27
C GLY A 137 -17.19 0.86 -11.45
N GLY A 138 -16.48 1.61 -10.60
CA GLY A 138 -16.99 2.79 -9.89
C GLY A 138 -16.92 4.06 -10.72
#